data_AF-A0A8S3HYF8-F1
#
_entry.id   AF-A0A8S3HYF8-F1
#
_cell.length_a   1.000
_cell.length_b   1.000
_cell.length_c   1.000
_cell.angle_alpha   90.00
_cell.angle_beta   90.00
_cell.angle_gamma   90.00
#
_symmetry.space_group_name_H-M   'P 1'
#
loop_
_entity.id
_entity.type
_entity.pdbx_description
1 polymer ?
#
loop_
_entity_poly.entity_id
_entity_poly.type
_entity_poly.pdbx_seq_one_letter_code
_entity_poly.pdbx_strand_id
1 'polypeptide(L)'
;MPGLVYIHAIMLAISEFKQLNQRLPEPNQINQENDETTLRNLSINHLTELTPKDHVINDNHFSSLLKTFVYSAKGAFAPICSAMGGFVGQQVLTSITGKFTPIQQWLYLDAYELIKEISFEKEYSAIKSISPDRYQSLRLCIGDSLVQCLARQQLFM
;
A
#
# COMPACT_ATOMS: atom_id res chain seq x y z
N MET A 1 -14.89 12.28 -5.05
CA MET A 1 -14.07 11.09 -4.73
C MET A 1 -12.79 11.51 -3.98
N PRO A 2 -12.88 11.88 -2.69
CA PRO A 2 -11.72 12.32 -1.91
C PRO A 2 -10.66 11.22 -1.65
N GLY A 3 -11.05 9.94 -1.77
CA GLY A 3 -10.15 8.80 -1.51
C GLY A 3 -8.93 8.71 -2.44
N LEU A 4 -9.10 9.01 -3.74
CA LEU A 4 -8.00 8.92 -4.73
C LEU A 4 -6.89 9.93 -4.45
N VAL A 5 -7.25 11.13 -3.96
CA VAL A 5 -6.29 12.18 -3.63
C VAL A 5 -5.44 11.78 -2.42
N TYR A 6 -6.06 11.11 -1.43
CA TYR A 6 -5.32 10.53 -0.30
C TYR A 6 -4.32 9.48 -0.73
N ILE A 7 -4.71 8.55 -1.61
CA ILE A 7 -3.81 7.52 -2.13
C ILE A 7 -2.64 8.16 -2.89
N HIS A 8 -2.93 9.14 -3.75
CA HIS A 8 -1.89 9.85 -4.49
C HIS A 8 -0.87 10.54 -3.55
N ALA A 9 -1.35 11.30 -2.57
CA ALA A 9 -0.50 11.99 -1.62
C ALA A 9 0.34 11.03 -0.75
N ILE A 10 -0.24 9.92 -0.29
CA ILE A 10 0.48 8.90 0.47
C ILE A 10 1.57 8.25 -0.41
N MET A 11 1.28 7.95 -1.68
CA MET A 11 2.27 7.38 -2.60
C MET A 11 3.45 8.33 -2.87
N LEU A 12 3.18 9.63 -2.99
CA LEU A 12 4.23 10.66 -3.07
C LEU A 12 5.06 10.70 -1.79
N ALA A 13 4.40 10.72 -0.63
CA ALA A 13 5.06 10.72 0.67
C ALA A 13 5.94 9.48 0.88
N ILE A 14 5.50 8.29 0.44
CA ILE A 14 6.33 7.06 0.50
C ILE A 14 7.56 7.20 -0.39
N SER A 15 7.41 7.77 -1.58
CA SER A 15 8.55 7.99 -2.49
C SER A 15 9.57 8.95 -1.87
N GLU A 16 9.11 10.06 -1.29
CA GLU A 16 9.95 11.03 -0.60
C GLU A 16 10.61 10.41 0.65
N PHE A 17 9.84 9.69 1.47
CA PHE A 17 10.37 8.96 2.63
C PHE A 17 11.49 7.99 2.23
N LYS A 18 11.31 7.25 1.12
CA LYS A 18 12.32 6.33 0.59
C LYS A 18 13.58 7.07 0.15
N GLN A 19 13.46 8.25 -0.44
CA GLN A 19 14.61 9.07 -0.85
C GLN A 19 15.39 9.58 0.37
N LEU A 20 14.68 10.05 1.41
CA LEU A 20 15.30 10.61 2.62
C LEU A 20 15.95 9.52 3.49
N ASN A 21 15.26 8.41 3.71
CA ASN A 21 15.68 7.38 4.67
C ASN A 21 16.38 6.17 4.03
N GLN A 22 16.46 6.12 2.69
CA GLN A 22 16.98 4.97 1.90
C GLN A 22 16.30 3.62 2.22
N ARG A 23 15.16 3.65 2.91
CA ARG A 23 14.39 2.48 3.33
C ARG A 23 12.90 2.76 3.18
N LEU A 24 12.10 1.70 3.09
CA LEU A 24 10.64 1.79 3.17
C LEU A 24 10.19 1.90 4.63
N PRO A 25 9.02 2.52 4.88
CA PRO A 25 8.47 2.65 6.22
C PRO A 25 8.18 1.28 6.84
N GLU A 26 8.29 1.19 8.16
CA GLU A 26 7.95 0.00 8.93
C GLU A 26 7.05 0.38 10.12
N PRO A 27 6.07 -0.47 10.46
CA PRO A 27 5.24 -0.21 11.63
C PRO A 27 6.01 -0.45 12.94
N ASN A 28 5.66 0.36 13.95
CA ASN A 28 6.06 0.24 15.35
C ASN A 28 7.58 0.10 15.57
N GLN A 29 8.35 1.10 15.13
CA GLN A 29 9.75 1.23 15.54
C GLN A 29 9.84 1.84 16.96
N ILE A 30 10.53 1.15 17.87
CA ILE A 30 10.56 1.47 19.32
C ILE A 30 11.51 2.64 19.64
N ASN A 31 12.43 2.98 18.73
CA ASN A 31 13.62 3.78 19.07
C ASN A 31 13.71 5.16 18.37
N GLN A 32 12.79 5.52 17.47
CA GLN A 32 12.80 6.80 16.72
C GLN A 32 11.37 7.33 16.54
N GLU A 33 11.23 8.58 16.09
CA GLU A 33 9.94 9.12 15.62
C GLU A 33 9.22 8.07 14.77
N ASN A 34 7.99 7.73 15.16
CA ASN A 34 7.25 6.64 14.52
C ASN A 34 7.17 6.92 13.00
N ASP A 35 7.63 5.98 12.17
CA ASP A 35 7.57 6.08 10.69
C ASP A 35 6.17 6.46 10.19
N GLU A 36 5.14 6.05 10.92
CA GLU A 36 3.75 6.42 10.65
C GLU A 36 3.52 7.93 10.79
N THR A 37 4.09 8.56 11.82
CA THR A 37 3.96 10.01 12.06
C THR A 37 4.73 10.84 11.04
N THR A 38 5.93 10.40 10.67
CA THR A 38 6.73 11.09 9.64
C THR A 38 6.05 10.99 8.28
N LEU A 39 5.57 9.80 7.91
CA LEU A 39 4.81 9.60 6.67
C LEU A 39 3.50 10.41 6.66
N ARG A 40 2.82 10.52 7.81
CA ARG A 40 1.62 11.35 7.97
C ARG A 40 1.92 12.82 7.70
N ASN A 41 2.99 13.36 8.27
CA ASN A 41 3.36 14.76 8.05
C ASN A 41 3.67 15.03 6.58
N LEU A 42 4.47 14.16 5.93
CA LEU A 42 4.75 14.26 4.49
C LEU A 42 3.46 14.18 3.65
N SER A 43 2.58 13.24 3.97
CA SER A 43 1.32 13.07 3.25
C SER A 43 0.41 14.29 3.39
N ILE A 44 0.34 14.90 4.58
CA ILE A 44 -0.42 16.13 4.80
C ILE A 44 0.17 17.29 4.00
N ASN A 45 1.49 17.44 3.96
CA ASN A 45 2.15 18.46 3.14
C ASN A 45 1.73 18.34 1.67
N HIS A 46 1.84 17.13 1.08
CA HIS A 46 1.40 16.87 -0.30
C HIS A 46 -0.10 17.13 -0.48
N LEU A 47 -0.95 16.77 0.49
CA LEU A 47 -2.39 17.05 0.42
C LEU A 47 -2.70 18.54 0.39
N THR A 48 -1.98 19.36 1.17
CA THR A 48 -2.18 20.81 1.19
C THR A 48 -1.78 21.48 -0.12
N GLU A 49 -0.85 20.89 -0.88
CA GLU A 49 -0.47 21.37 -2.22
C GLU A 49 -1.48 20.96 -3.29
N LEU A 50 -2.04 19.75 -3.16
CA LEU A 50 -2.94 19.14 -4.15
C LEU A 50 -4.40 19.56 -4.01
N THR A 51 -4.82 20.04 -2.83
CA THR A 51 -6.22 20.38 -2.54
C THR A 51 -6.39 21.83 -2.12
N PRO A 52 -7.51 22.49 -2.50
CA PRO A 52 -7.83 23.82 -1.99
C PRO A 52 -8.03 23.76 -0.46
N LYS A 53 -7.64 24.85 0.22
CA LYS A 53 -7.55 24.98 1.69
C LYS A 53 -8.83 24.62 2.48
N ASP A 54 -9.97 24.57 1.80
CA ASP A 54 -11.28 24.25 2.41
C ASP A 54 -11.59 22.74 2.46
N HIS A 55 -10.68 21.87 2.01
CA HIS A 55 -10.88 20.43 2.11
C HIS A 55 -10.65 19.93 3.54
N VAL A 56 -11.75 19.66 4.25
CA VAL A 56 -11.70 18.99 5.56
C VAL A 56 -11.19 17.56 5.35
N ILE A 57 -9.97 17.30 5.82
CA ILE A 57 -9.40 15.96 5.83
C ILE A 57 -10.30 15.08 6.70
N ASN A 58 -10.93 14.06 6.10
CA ASN A 58 -11.64 13.04 6.87
C ASN A 58 -10.59 12.18 7.58
N ASP A 59 -10.28 12.58 8.81
CA ASP A 59 -9.13 12.07 9.57
C ASP A 59 -9.17 10.55 9.76
N ASN A 60 -10.35 9.98 9.98
CA ASN A 60 -10.50 8.54 10.24
C ASN A 60 -10.14 7.67 9.02
N HIS A 61 -10.68 8.02 7.84
CA HIS A 61 -10.42 7.26 6.63
C HIS A 61 -8.96 7.41 6.17
N PHE A 62 -8.44 8.63 6.21
CA PHE A 62 -7.05 8.91 5.86
C PHE A 62 -6.07 8.18 6.78
N SER A 63 -6.31 8.21 8.10
CA SER A 63 -5.47 7.52 9.08
C SER A 63 -5.45 6.00 8.85
N SER A 64 -6.62 5.41 8.55
CA SER A 64 -6.72 3.97 8.30
C SER A 64 -6.01 3.54 7.00
N LEU A 65 -6.12 4.35 5.94
CA LEU A 65 -5.35 4.14 4.70
C LEU A 65 -3.86 4.25 4.98
N LEU A 66 -3.42 5.32 5.65
CA LEU A 66 -2.02 5.55 5.94
C LEU A 66 -1.41 4.40 6.74
N LYS A 67 -2.12 3.93 7.78
CA LYS A 67 -1.72 2.75 8.54
C LYS A 67 -1.56 1.55 7.59
N THR A 68 -2.53 1.28 6.74
CA THR A 68 -2.46 0.17 5.77
C THR A 68 -1.25 0.27 4.85
N PHE A 69 -0.93 1.48 4.36
CA PHE A 69 0.27 1.71 3.55
C PHE A 69 1.57 1.45 4.33
N VAL A 70 1.68 1.91 5.57
CA VAL A 70 2.87 1.67 6.41
C VAL A 70 3.09 0.17 6.63
N TYR A 71 2.03 -0.58 6.93
CA TYR A 71 2.13 -2.02 7.19
C TYR A 71 2.43 -2.83 5.91
N SER A 72 1.89 -2.41 4.77
CA SER A 72 2.05 -3.12 3.49
C SER A 72 3.20 -2.62 2.61
N ALA A 73 3.90 -1.54 2.98
CA ALA A 73 4.90 -0.89 2.13
C ALA A 73 6.03 -1.82 1.64
N LYS A 74 6.44 -2.78 2.48
CA LYS A 74 7.46 -3.79 2.16
C LYS A 74 6.89 -5.09 1.59
N GLY A 75 5.57 -5.21 1.55
CA GLY A 75 4.88 -6.38 1.06
C GLY A 75 4.81 -6.46 -0.45
N ALA A 76 4.54 -7.65 -0.96
CA ALA A 76 4.28 -7.89 -2.37
C ALA A 76 3.12 -8.86 -2.51
N PHE A 77 2.02 -8.40 -3.10
CA PHE A 77 0.80 -9.19 -3.26
C PHE A 77 0.63 -9.63 -4.71
N ALA A 78 0.87 -10.91 -4.98
CA ALA A 78 0.91 -11.47 -6.32
C ALA A 78 -0.32 -11.15 -7.20
N PRO A 79 -1.57 -11.17 -6.68
CA PRO A 79 -2.74 -10.79 -7.47
C PRO A 79 -2.70 -9.34 -7.98
N ILE A 80 -2.31 -8.38 -7.12
CA ILE A 80 -2.16 -6.96 -7.53
C ILE A 80 -1.00 -6.82 -8.51
N CYS A 81 0.13 -7.49 -8.28
CA CYS A 81 1.26 -7.48 -9.20
C CYS A 81 0.86 -8.02 -10.60
N SER A 82 0.11 -9.11 -10.65
CA SER A 82 -0.38 -9.70 -11.89
C SER A 82 -1.36 -8.78 -12.62
N ALA A 83 -2.32 -8.18 -11.90
CA ALA A 83 -3.27 -7.24 -12.47
C ALA A 83 -2.56 -6.00 -13.03
N MET A 84 -1.68 -5.37 -12.23
CA MET A 84 -0.91 -4.20 -12.64
C MET A 84 0.02 -4.52 -13.82
N GLY A 85 0.68 -5.69 -13.82
CA GLY A 85 1.50 -6.15 -14.93
C GLY A 85 0.72 -6.29 -16.23
N GLY A 86 -0.49 -6.84 -16.16
CA GLY A 86 -1.41 -6.91 -17.31
C GLY A 86 -1.82 -5.52 -17.82
N PHE A 87 -2.18 -4.60 -16.92
CA PHE A 87 -2.51 -3.22 -17.28
C PHE A 87 -1.35 -2.50 -17.95
N VAL A 88 -0.15 -2.55 -17.33
CA VAL A 88 1.05 -1.92 -17.88
C VAL A 88 1.42 -2.52 -19.24
N GLY A 89 1.39 -3.85 -19.37
CA GLY A 89 1.63 -4.53 -20.65
C GLY A 89 0.67 -4.08 -21.74
N GLN A 90 -0.62 -3.98 -21.42
CA GLN A 90 -1.63 -3.48 -22.36
C GLN A 90 -1.42 -2.00 -22.71
N GLN A 91 -1.01 -1.16 -21.75
CA GLN A 91 -0.69 0.24 -22.02
C GLN A 91 0.51 0.37 -22.95
N VAL A 92 1.56 -0.45 -22.78
CA VAL A 92 2.70 -0.49 -23.72
C VAL A 92 2.24 -0.81 -25.15
N LEU A 93 1.43 -1.85 -25.32
CA LEU A 93 0.87 -2.21 -26.63
C LEU A 93 0.01 -1.08 -27.21
N THR A 94 -0.78 -0.43 -26.37
CA THR A 94 -1.63 0.70 -26.76
C THR A 94 -0.80 1.88 -27.24
N SER A 95 0.29 2.21 -26.55
CA SER A 95 1.19 3.32 -26.91
C SER A 95 1.93 3.09 -28.22
N ILE A 96 2.34 1.85 -28.52
CA ILE A 96 3.07 1.54 -29.77
C ILE A 96 2.16 1.31 -30.98
N THR A 97 0.92 0.85 -30.77
CA THR A 97 0.00 0.54 -31.88
C THR A 97 -0.98 1.66 -32.17
N GLY A 98 -1.26 2.55 -31.21
CA GLY A 98 -2.32 3.55 -31.31
C GLY A 98 -3.73 2.95 -31.45
N LYS A 99 -3.91 1.65 -31.19
CA LYS A 99 -5.16 0.92 -31.47
C LYS A 99 -6.26 1.18 -30.43
N PHE A 100 -5.87 1.40 -29.18
CA PHE A 100 -6.79 1.58 -28.06
C PHE A 100 -6.61 2.94 -27.38
N THR A 101 -7.56 3.33 -26.56
CA THR A 101 -7.47 4.57 -25.78
C THR A 101 -6.51 4.38 -24.60
N PRO A 102 -5.44 5.18 -24.49
CA PRO A 102 -4.53 5.10 -23.35
C PRO A 102 -5.20 5.63 -22.08
N ILE A 103 -4.70 5.20 -20.92
CA ILE A 103 -5.10 5.76 -19.62
C ILE A 103 -4.63 7.21 -19.54
N GLN A 104 -5.49 8.10 -19.03
CA GLN A 104 -5.17 9.51 -18.80
C GLN A 104 -5.46 9.88 -17.33
N GLN A 105 -4.48 10.07 -16.44
CA GLN A 105 -3.04 9.80 -16.49
C GLN A 105 -2.59 8.85 -15.36
N TRP A 106 -3.38 8.78 -14.29
CA TRP A 106 -3.09 8.03 -13.08
C TRP A 106 -4.05 6.85 -12.94
N LEU A 107 -3.52 5.71 -12.51
CA LEU A 107 -4.30 4.54 -12.14
C LEU A 107 -3.84 4.08 -10.76
N TYR A 108 -4.77 4.07 -9.80
CA TYR A 108 -4.57 3.45 -8.49
C TYR A 108 -5.40 2.18 -8.42
N LEU A 109 -4.75 1.11 -7.98
CA LEU A 109 -5.37 -0.17 -7.72
C LEU A 109 -5.07 -0.56 -6.28
N ASP A 110 -6.11 -0.86 -5.53
CA ASP A 110 -6.00 -1.35 -4.16
C ASP A 110 -6.93 -2.55 -3.97
N ALA A 111 -6.69 -3.27 -2.88
CA ALA A 111 -7.56 -4.34 -2.40
C ALA A 111 -7.78 -4.15 -0.90
N TYR A 112 -8.11 -2.92 -0.51
CA TYR A 112 -8.20 -2.49 0.88
C TYR A 112 -9.24 -3.29 1.69
N GLU A 113 -10.26 -3.82 1.02
CA GLU A 113 -11.29 -4.67 1.63
C GLU A 113 -10.72 -5.93 2.28
N LEU A 114 -9.61 -6.48 1.75
CA LEU A 114 -8.99 -7.70 2.27
C LEU A 114 -8.43 -7.54 3.68
N ILE A 115 -8.18 -6.30 4.09
CA ILE A 115 -7.40 -5.98 5.29
C ILE A 115 -8.30 -5.51 6.46
N LYS A 116 -9.58 -5.24 6.19
CA LYS A 116 -10.54 -4.70 7.19
C LYS A 116 -10.73 -5.62 8.41
N GLU A 117 -10.46 -6.91 8.28
CA GLU A 117 -10.63 -7.90 9.34
C GLU A 117 -9.32 -8.18 10.12
N ILE A 118 -8.21 -7.56 9.72
CA ILE A 118 -6.87 -7.90 10.20
C ILE A 118 -6.44 -6.92 11.29
N SER A 119 -6.08 -7.46 12.46
CA SER A 119 -5.39 -6.69 13.50
C SER A 119 -3.91 -6.56 13.16
N PHE A 120 -3.56 -5.47 12.46
CA PHE A 120 -2.20 -5.18 12.00
C PHE A 120 -1.11 -5.33 13.07
N GLU A 121 -1.36 -4.87 14.30
CA GLU A 121 -0.39 -4.91 15.40
C GLU A 121 -0.08 -6.35 15.84
N LYS A 122 -1.12 -7.19 15.93
CA LYS A 122 -0.99 -8.59 16.30
C LYS A 122 -0.28 -9.40 15.21
N GLU A 123 -0.65 -9.19 13.95
CA GLU A 123 -0.04 -9.90 12.84
C GLU A 123 1.41 -9.49 12.63
N TYR A 124 1.72 -8.18 12.70
CA TYR A 124 3.08 -7.71 12.46
C TYR A 124 4.07 -8.17 13.55
N SER A 125 3.64 -8.21 14.81
CA SER A 125 4.46 -8.77 15.89
C SER A 125 4.71 -10.26 15.71
N ALA A 126 3.70 -11.03 15.26
CA ALA A 126 3.88 -12.44 14.89
C ALA A 126 4.88 -12.58 13.74
N ILE A 127 4.73 -11.79 12.67
CA ILE A 127 5.62 -11.83 11.50
C ILE A 127 7.09 -11.52 11.85
N LYS A 128 7.34 -10.55 12.74
CA LYS A 128 8.70 -10.21 13.21
C LYS A 128 9.41 -11.37 13.92
N SER A 129 8.66 -12.28 14.54
CA SER A 129 9.21 -13.44 15.25
C SER A 129 9.52 -14.64 14.35
N ILE A 130 9.02 -14.63 13.11
CA ILE A 130 9.18 -15.73 12.16
C ILE A 130 10.43 -15.49 11.31
N SER A 131 11.21 -16.54 11.06
CA SER A 131 12.34 -16.48 10.13
C SER A 131 11.84 -16.13 8.71
N PRO A 132 12.52 -15.23 7.98
CA PRO A 132 12.10 -14.85 6.64
C PRO A 132 12.09 -16.06 5.70
N ASP A 133 10.94 -16.29 5.06
CA ASP A 133 10.74 -17.34 4.06
C ASP A 133 10.22 -16.76 2.74
N ARG A 134 9.91 -17.63 1.78
CA ARG A 134 9.38 -17.23 0.47
C ARG A 134 8.02 -16.50 0.53
N TYR A 135 7.27 -16.63 1.63
CA TYR A 135 5.95 -16.03 1.82
C TYR A 135 6.02 -14.76 2.66
N GLN A 136 7.21 -14.33 3.09
CA GLN A 136 7.40 -13.14 3.92
C GLN A 136 6.71 -11.90 3.33
N SER A 137 6.88 -11.64 2.03
CA SER A 137 6.26 -10.50 1.36
C SER A 137 4.73 -10.58 1.32
N LEU A 138 4.16 -11.79 1.25
CA LEU A 138 2.72 -12.02 1.31
C LEU A 138 2.19 -11.82 2.74
N ARG A 139 2.90 -12.36 3.74
CA ARG A 139 2.55 -12.18 5.16
C ARG A 139 2.49 -10.71 5.54
N LEU A 140 3.41 -9.88 5.04
CA LEU A 140 3.39 -8.43 5.27
C LEU A 140 2.13 -7.74 4.69
N CYS A 141 1.51 -8.30 3.66
CA CYS A 141 0.28 -7.75 3.08
C CYS A 141 -0.99 -8.21 3.81
N ILE A 142 -1.11 -9.51 4.11
CA ILE A 142 -2.37 -10.13 4.57
C ILE A 142 -2.27 -10.81 5.94
N GLY A 143 -1.16 -10.67 6.65
CA GLY A 143 -0.93 -11.36 7.92
C GLY A 143 -0.49 -12.82 7.77
N ASP A 144 0.00 -13.41 8.85
CA ASP A 144 0.38 -14.82 8.90
C ASP A 144 -0.85 -15.72 9.03
N SER A 145 -1.88 -15.29 9.76
CA SER A 145 -3.11 -16.07 9.95
C SER A 145 -3.79 -16.45 8.63
N LEU A 146 -3.92 -15.50 7.70
CA LEU A 146 -4.49 -15.76 6.38
C LEU A 146 -3.56 -16.59 5.50
N VAL A 147 -2.24 -16.40 5.58
CA VAL A 147 -1.27 -17.24 4.85
C VAL A 147 -1.36 -18.69 5.29
N GLN A 148 -1.49 -18.95 6.60
CA GLN A 148 -1.71 -20.30 7.11
C GLN A 148 -3.06 -20.87 6.68
N CYS A 149 -4.11 -20.04 6.61
CA CYS A 149 -5.42 -20.45 6.11
C CYS A 149 -5.33 -20.87 4.63
N LEU A 150 -4.65 -20.07 3.80
CA LEU A 150 -4.41 -20.35 2.38
C LEU A 150 -3.62 -21.65 2.19
N ALA A 151 -2.61 -21.90 3.01
CA ALA A 151 -1.79 -23.11 2.93
C ALA A 151 -2.59 -24.41 3.19
N ARG A 152 -3.74 -24.32 3.88
CA ARG A 152 -4.61 -25.46 4.20
C ARG A 152 -5.76 -25.65 3.21
N GLN A 153 -5.95 -24.72 2.27
CA GLN A 153 -7.05 -24.81 1.31
C GLN A 153 -6.85 -25.98 0.34
N GLN A 154 -7.93 -26.67 0.03
CA GLN A 154 -7.98 -27.68 -1.02
C GLN A 154 -8.88 -27.15 -2.13
N LEU A 155 -8.26 -26.73 -3.23
CA LEU A 155 -8.95 -26.14 -4.37
C LEU A 155 -8.98 -27.15 -5.52
N PHE A 156 -10.10 -27.18 -6.24
CA PHE A 156 -10.22 -27.82 -7.54
C PHE A 156 -10.17 -26.72 -8.60
N MET A 157 -9.21 -26.80 -9.53
CA MET A 157 -9.12 -25.92 -10.70
C MET A 157 -9.63 -26.63 -11.94
#